data_AF-A0A0B4L146-F1
#
_entry.id   AF-A0A0B4L146-F1
#
_cell.length_a   1.000
_cell.length_b   1.000
_cell.length_c   1.000
_cell.angle_alpha   90.00
_cell.angle_beta   90.00
_cell.angle_gamma   90.00
#
_symmetry.space_group_name_H-M   'P 1'
#
loop_
_entity.id
_entity.type
_entity.pdbx_description
1 polymer ?
#
loop_
_entity_poly.entity_id
_entity_poly.type
_entity_poly.pdbx_seq_one_letter_code
_entity_poly.pdbx_strand_id
1 'polypeptide(L)'
;KSSNEIERLTHVKLKDTSEWTENVEEWVKDEWHEWMDEVQMDWKEFNSSLESEKNKWFGKKEKEMMELIKSIEDKWLDFNENMHEVLNYAILKISLMWSFSEWQKWINKDGKRIIENQWERWTISNKNLYYKIIMKEWFKWKNKKIKQWLKRNWLHHEGRILENWERLPYTKILAMSEKKPWFNSNAQVINERDYFLIWIKKKEDFLVNEERDKWENWEYYKNDFFQTWMDSFLSHWLNIKKRDILHSQS
;
A
#
# COMPACT_ATOMS: atom_id res chain seq x y z
N LYS A 1 -23.35 -14.20 78.14
CA LYS A 1 -21.91 -13.80 78.03
C LYS A 1 -21.34 -14.57 76.84
N SER A 2 -21.00 -14.01 75.69
CA SER A 2 -20.89 -12.61 75.28
C SER A 2 -21.23 -12.52 73.79
N SER A 3 -22.15 -11.62 73.43
CA SER A 3 -22.60 -11.32 72.06
C SER A 3 -21.56 -10.48 71.28
N ASN A 4 -20.27 -10.59 71.62
CA ASN A 4 -19.22 -9.63 71.22
C ASN A 4 -18.26 -10.15 70.14
N GLU A 5 -18.55 -11.27 69.49
CA GLU A 5 -17.72 -11.79 68.38
C GLU A 5 -18.36 -11.60 67.00
N ILE A 6 -19.62 -11.18 66.92
CA ILE A 6 -20.32 -10.90 65.66
C ILE A 6 -20.21 -9.42 65.25
N GLU A 7 -19.76 -8.52 66.14
CA GLU A 7 -19.57 -7.09 65.86
C GLU A 7 -18.15 -6.70 65.38
N ARG A 8 -17.24 -7.66 65.17
CA ARG A 8 -15.88 -7.36 64.65
C ARG A 8 -15.74 -7.39 63.13
N LEU A 9 -16.79 -7.70 62.39
CA LEU A 9 -16.79 -7.73 60.92
C LEU A 9 -17.52 -6.54 60.26
N THR A 10 -18.07 -5.59 61.02
CA THR A 10 -18.83 -4.45 60.48
C THR A 10 -18.13 -3.09 60.59
N HIS A 11 -16.84 -3.07 60.96
CA HIS A 11 -16.03 -1.84 60.92
C HIS A 11 -14.72 -2.03 60.14
N VAL A 12 -14.81 -2.56 58.91
CA VAL A 12 -13.91 -2.06 57.87
C VAL A 12 -14.40 -0.66 57.55
N LYS A 13 -13.77 0.34 58.18
CA LYS A 13 -13.83 1.73 57.75
C LYS A 13 -13.76 1.72 56.22
N LEU A 14 -14.79 2.23 55.57
CA LEU A 14 -14.74 2.71 54.19
C LEU A 14 -13.56 3.66 54.12
N LYS A 15 -12.41 3.11 53.73
CA LYS A 15 -11.23 3.88 53.36
C LYS A 15 -11.61 4.55 52.04
N ASP A 16 -11.45 5.86 52.02
CA ASP A 16 -12.04 6.80 51.10
C ASP A 16 -12.22 6.29 49.67
N THR A 17 -13.47 6.27 49.21
CA THR A 17 -13.83 6.00 47.82
C THR A 17 -13.12 6.93 46.85
N SER A 18 -12.72 8.15 47.27
CA SER A 18 -11.97 9.10 46.45
C SER A 18 -10.53 8.65 46.20
N GLU A 19 -9.85 8.12 47.22
CA GLU A 19 -8.47 7.63 47.11
C GLU A 19 -8.42 6.38 46.22
N TRP A 20 -9.43 5.51 46.30
CA TRP A 20 -9.53 4.33 45.43
C TRP A 20 -9.88 4.71 43.99
N THR A 21 -10.75 5.70 43.76
CA THR A 21 -11.06 6.20 42.41
C THR A 21 -9.88 6.93 41.79
N GLU A 22 -9.14 7.75 42.55
CA GLU A 22 -7.95 8.45 42.06
C GLU A 22 -6.83 7.46 41.68
N ASN A 23 -6.57 6.44 42.50
CA ASN A 23 -5.59 5.40 42.19
C ASN A 23 -5.98 4.56 40.94
N VAL A 24 -7.28 4.31 40.72
CA VAL A 24 -7.75 3.63 39.51
C VAL A 24 -7.63 4.54 38.27
N GLU A 25 -7.93 5.84 38.40
CA GLU A 25 -7.78 6.80 37.30
C GLU A 25 -6.32 7.03 36.89
N GLU A 26 -5.38 7.04 37.84
CA GLU A 26 -3.94 7.09 37.55
C GLU A 26 -3.44 5.81 36.88
N TRP A 27 -3.78 4.63 37.43
CA TRP A 27 -3.38 3.34 36.86
C TRP A 27 -3.88 3.16 35.42
N VAL A 28 -5.12 3.56 35.15
CA VAL A 28 -5.71 3.46 33.80
C VAL A 28 -5.07 4.45 32.83
N LYS A 29 -4.62 5.63 33.30
CA LYS A 29 -3.81 6.55 32.49
C LYS A 29 -2.45 5.94 32.17
N ASP A 30 -1.79 5.31 33.11
CA ASP A 30 -0.47 4.69 32.90
C ASP A 30 -0.56 3.53 31.89
N GLU A 31 -1.56 2.66 32.03
CA GLU A 31 -1.81 1.55 31.08
C GLU A 31 -2.07 2.05 29.64
N TRP A 32 -2.77 3.20 29.49
CA TRP A 32 -2.97 3.82 28.18
C TRP A 32 -1.66 4.30 27.54
N HIS A 33 -0.78 4.93 28.32
CA HIS A 33 0.51 5.41 27.83
C HIS A 33 1.41 4.24 27.43
N GLU A 34 1.50 3.21 28.27
CA GLU A 34 2.24 1.97 27.95
C GLU A 34 1.73 1.34 26.65
N TRP A 35 0.41 1.22 26.50
CA TRP A 35 -0.18 0.68 25.28
C TRP A 35 0.14 1.53 24.04
N MET A 36 0.12 2.86 24.15
CA MET A 36 0.50 3.75 23.05
C MET A 36 1.98 3.64 22.69
N ASP A 37 2.87 3.44 23.66
CA ASP A 37 4.29 3.19 23.42
C ASP A 37 4.51 1.86 22.68
N GLU A 38 3.82 0.79 23.09
CA GLU A 38 3.79 -0.48 22.37
C GLU A 38 3.29 -0.32 20.94
N VAL A 39 2.21 0.42 20.72
CA VAL A 39 1.68 0.72 19.39
C VAL A 39 2.72 1.45 18.53
N GLN A 40 3.46 2.39 19.13
CA GLN A 40 4.51 3.12 18.45
C GLN A 40 5.72 2.24 18.12
N MET A 41 6.07 1.25 18.95
CA MET A 41 7.09 0.25 18.63
C MET A 41 6.63 -0.68 17.50
N ASP A 42 5.43 -1.25 17.62
CA ASP A 42 4.84 -2.12 16.60
C ASP A 42 4.72 -1.43 15.23
N TRP A 43 4.48 -0.11 15.23
CA TRP A 43 4.48 0.67 14.00
C TRP A 43 5.86 0.78 13.37
N LYS A 44 6.92 0.95 14.18
CA LYS A 44 8.30 0.98 13.65
C LYS A 44 8.65 -0.36 13.01
N GLU A 45 8.33 -1.46 13.68
CA GLU A 45 8.55 -2.81 13.14
C GLU A 45 7.77 -3.06 11.86
N PHE A 46 6.48 -2.71 11.86
CA PHE A 46 5.64 -2.79 10.68
C PHE A 46 6.22 -1.97 9.52
N ASN A 47 6.62 -0.72 9.77
CA ASN A 47 7.17 0.16 8.74
C ASN A 47 8.49 -0.39 8.17
N SER A 48 9.38 -0.89 9.02
CA SER A 48 10.63 -1.53 8.59
C SER A 48 10.39 -2.80 7.78
N SER A 49 9.43 -3.64 8.19
CA SER A 49 9.05 -4.83 7.42
C SER A 49 8.47 -4.45 6.05
N LEU A 50 7.62 -3.42 6.02
CA LEU A 50 7.03 -2.92 4.79
C LEU A 50 8.11 -2.36 3.85
N GLU A 51 9.11 -1.65 4.38
CA GLU A 51 10.27 -1.17 3.62
C GLU A 51 11.05 -2.30 2.96
N SER A 52 11.30 -3.38 3.69
CA SER A 52 11.97 -4.56 3.15
C SER A 52 11.20 -5.17 1.97
N GLU A 53 9.88 -5.33 2.11
CA GLU A 53 9.03 -5.88 1.05
C GLU A 53 8.94 -4.93 -0.17
N LYS A 54 8.87 -3.62 0.05
CA LYS A 54 8.92 -2.61 -1.02
C LYS A 54 10.21 -2.71 -1.83
N ASN A 55 11.36 -2.81 -1.15
CA ASN A 55 12.66 -2.95 -1.82
C ASN A 55 12.75 -4.23 -2.67
N LYS A 56 12.23 -5.36 -2.16
CA LYS A 56 12.13 -6.60 -2.94
C LYS A 56 11.22 -6.43 -4.16
N TRP A 57 10.10 -5.73 -4.00
CA TRP A 57 9.15 -5.47 -5.08
C TRP A 57 9.81 -4.65 -6.20
N PHE A 58 10.48 -3.54 -5.88
CA PHE A 58 11.21 -2.75 -6.87
C PHE A 58 12.30 -3.56 -7.57
N GLY A 59 13.10 -4.34 -6.80
CA GLY A 59 14.11 -5.22 -7.39
C GLY A 59 13.53 -6.26 -8.36
N LYS A 60 12.32 -6.75 -8.12
CA LYS A 60 11.60 -7.62 -9.06
C LYS A 60 11.15 -6.86 -10.31
N LYS A 61 10.65 -5.63 -10.13
CA LYS A 61 10.19 -4.78 -11.25
C LYS A 61 11.29 -4.36 -12.19
N GLU A 62 12.52 -4.18 -11.72
CA GLU A 62 13.67 -3.98 -12.60
C GLU A 62 13.85 -5.15 -13.58
N LYS A 63 13.65 -6.39 -13.14
CA LYS A 63 13.76 -7.57 -14.01
C LYS A 63 12.59 -7.65 -15.00
N GLU A 64 11.36 -7.48 -14.51
CA GLU A 64 10.16 -7.49 -15.35
C GLU A 64 10.18 -6.36 -16.38
N MET A 65 10.80 -5.21 -16.06
CA MET A 65 11.02 -4.10 -16.98
C MET A 65 11.94 -4.51 -18.14
N MET A 66 13.05 -5.17 -17.83
CA MET A 66 13.99 -5.64 -18.86
C MET A 66 13.36 -6.74 -19.74
N GLU A 67 12.54 -7.61 -19.16
CA GLU A 67 11.75 -8.59 -19.91
C GLU A 67 10.74 -7.91 -20.85
N LEU A 68 10.07 -6.84 -20.39
CA LEU A 68 9.19 -6.04 -21.23
C LEU A 68 9.97 -5.43 -22.40
N ILE A 69 11.10 -4.77 -22.12
CA ILE A 69 11.96 -4.15 -23.14
C ILE A 69 12.36 -5.19 -24.19
N LYS A 70 12.91 -6.33 -23.75
CA LYS A 70 13.29 -7.41 -24.65
C LYS A 70 12.11 -7.90 -25.48
N SER A 71 10.93 -8.06 -24.87
CA SER A 71 9.73 -8.46 -25.61
C SER A 71 9.29 -7.44 -26.67
N ILE A 72 9.58 -6.16 -26.46
CA ILE A 72 9.36 -5.11 -27.46
C ILE A 72 10.41 -5.26 -28.57
N GLU A 73 11.69 -5.39 -28.23
CA GLU A 73 12.76 -5.59 -29.21
C GLU A 73 12.46 -6.80 -30.11
N ASP A 74 12.19 -7.97 -29.52
CA ASP A 74 11.91 -9.21 -30.24
C ASP A 74 10.73 -9.02 -31.21
N LYS A 75 9.61 -8.44 -30.76
CA LYS A 75 8.43 -8.17 -31.61
C LYS A 75 8.72 -7.24 -32.79
N TRP A 76 9.62 -6.27 -32.60
CA TRP A 76 9.94 -5.26 -33.59
C TRP A 76 11.14 -5.66 -34.46
N LEU A 77 11.98 -6.60 -34.05
CA LEU A 77 13.08 -7.15 -34.84
C LEU A 77 12.66 -8.37 -35.67
N ASP A 78 11.76 -9.22 -35.16
CA ASP A 78 11.09 -10.30 -35.93
C ASP A 78 10.08 -9.75 -36.96
N PHE A 79 10.04 -8.43 -37.11
CA PHE A 79 9.18 -7.64 -37.98
C PHE A 79 9.59 -7.85 -39.46
N ASN A 80 9.24 -9.01 -40.02
CA ASN A 80 9.31 -9.36 -41.44
C ASN A 80 7.90 -9.58 -42.06
N GLU A 81 7.86 -9.88 -43.36
CA GLU A 81 6.75 -10.01 -44.33
C GLU A 81 5.31 -10.28 -43.83
N ASN A 82 5.07 -10.89 -42.66
CA ASN A 82 3.74 -11.23 -42.12
C ASN A 82 3.19 -10.24 -41.04
N MET A 83 3.77 -9.05 -40.96
CA MET A 83 3.48 -7.98 -39.98
C MET A 83 2.02 -7.62 -39.68
N HIS A 84 1.14 -7.72 -40.66
CA HIS A 84 -0.25 -7.25 -40.53
C HIS A 84 -1.05 -8.11 -39.54
N GLU A 85 -0.62 -9.35 -39.31
CA GLU A 85 -1.30 -10.31 -38.44
C GLU A 85 -0.99 -10.10 -36.95
N VAL A 86 0.24 -9.65 -36.60
CA VAL A 86 0.69 -9.59 -35.20
C VAL A 86 0.21 -8.33 -34.47
N LEU A 87 0.17 -7.19 -35.17
CA LEU A 87 -0.15 -5.90 -34.54
C LEU A 87 -1.56 -5.40 -34.83
N ASN A 88 -2.30 -6.06 -35.73
CA ASN A 88 -3.68 -5.74 -36.09
C ASN A 88 -3.92 -4.27 -36.48
N TYR A 89 -2.87 -3.55 -36.88
CA TYR A 89 -2.97 -2.20 -37.40
C TYR A 89 -3.11 -2.26 -38.91
N ALA A 90 -4.29 -1.88 -39.42
CA ALA A 90 -4.61 -1.84 -40.85
C ALA A 90 -3.57 -1.06 -41.70
N ILE A 91 -2.86 -0.10 -41.09
CA ILE A 91 -1.76 0.67 -41.68
C ILE A 91 -0.62 -0.23 -42.21
N LEU A 92 -0.39 -1.40 -41.61
CA LEU A 92 0.74 -2.29 -41.96
C LEU A 92 0.50 -3.16 -43.19
N LYS A 93 -0.70 -3.14 -43.80
CA LYS A 93 -0.93 -3.75 -45.13
C LYS A 93 -0.40 -2.88 -46.27
N ILE A 94 -0.33 -1.56 -46.07
CA ILE A 94 0.13 -0.59 -47.07
C ILE A 94 1.65 -0.37 -46.97
N SER A 95 2.25 -0.74 -45.83
CA SER A 95 3.66 -0.48 -45.53
C SER A 95 4.68 -1.32 -46.32
N LEU A 96 4.25 -2.41 -46.97
CA LEU A 96 5.11 -3.19 -47.86
C LEU A 96 5.59 -2.39 -49.09
N MET A 97 4.84 -1.36 -49.50
CA MET A 97 5.20 -0.47 -50.61
C MET A 97 5.93 0.81 -50.16
N TRP A 98 6.17 0.97 -48.86
CA TRP A 98 6.75 2.19 -48.34
C TRP A 98 8.23 2.31 -48.68
N SER A 99 8.59 3.48 -49.18
CA SER A 99 9.97 3.94 -49.26
C SER A 99 10.58 4.06 -47.86
N PHE A 100 11.91 4.10 -47.80
CA PHE A 100 12.63 4.35 -46.55
C PHE A 100 12.20 5.67 -45.87
N SER A 101 11.89 6.72 -46.65
CA SER A 101 11.42 8.01 -46.13
C SER A 101 10.07 7.90 -45.42
N GLU A 102 9.16 7.07 -45.96
CA GLU A 102 7.85 6.81 -45.35
C GLU A 102 7.98 6.00 -44.06
N TRP A 103 8.83 4.97 -44.05
CA TRP A 103 9.17 4.23 -42.83
C TRP A 103 9.76 5.14 -41.76
N GLN A 104 10.71 6.01 -42.13
CA GLN A 104 11.32 6.97 -41.22
C GLN A 104 10.29 7.95 -40.63
N LYS A 105 9.35 8.45 -41.42
CA LYS A 105 8.29 9.34 -40.92
C LYS A 105 7.36 8.62 -39.96
N TRP A 106 6.96 7.39 -40.30
CA TRP A 106 6.01 6.63 -39.49
C TRP A 106 6.60 6.18 -38.15
N ILE A 107 7.82 5.63 -38.14
CA ILE A 107 8.42 5.12 -36.90
C ILE A 107 8.66 6.24 -35.89
N ASN A 108 9.05 7.44 -36.36
CA ASN A 108 9.28 8.61 -35.50
C ASN A 108 7.98 9.24 -34.97
N LYS A 109 6.81 8.74 -35.39
CA LYS A 109 5.51 9.23 -34.96
C LYS A 109 4.66 8.13 -34.36
N ASP A 110 4.02 7.32 -35.21
CA ASP A 110 3.07 6.31 -34.78
C ASP A 110 3.77 5.12 -34.14
N GLY A 111 4.93 4.71 -34.68
CA GLY A 111 5.70 3.61 -34.12
C GLY A 111 6.22 3.90 -32.70
N LYS A 112 6.87 5.06 -32.53
CA LYS A 112 7.29 5.59 -31.23
C LYS A 112 6.13 5.64 -30.23
N ARG A 113 4.99 6.20 -30.64
CA ARG A 113 3.78 6.28 -29.81
C ARG A 113 3.24 4.90 -29.39
N ILE A 114 3.32 3.88 -30.26
CA ILE A 114 2.89 2.51 -29.91
C ILE A 114 3.77 1.92 -28.80
N ILE A 115 5.08 2.17 -28.84
CA ILE A 115 6.03 1.72 -27.82
C ILE A 115 5.81 2.49 -26.51
N GLU A 116 5.67 3.82 -26.58
CA GLU A 116 5.34 4.68 -25.43
C GLU A 116 4.05 4.23 -24.73
N ASN A 117 2.99 3.91 -25.49
CA ASN A 117 1.73 3.42 -24.93
C ASN A 117 1.86 2.03 -24.26
N GLN A 118 2.81 1.19 -24.69
CA GLN A 118 3.08 -0.07 -24.00
C GLN A 118 3.76 0.18 -22.65
N TRP A 119 4.74 1.08 -22.64
CA TRP A 119 5.42 1.53 -21.43
C TRP A 119 4.47 2.17 -20.42
N GLU A 120 3.68 3.15 -20.85
CA GLU A 120 2.73 3.86 -20.00
C GLU A 120 1.74 2.89 -19.35
N ARG A 121 1.17 1.96 -20.12
CA ARG A 121 0.25 0.94 -19.59
C ARG A 121 0.92 0.06 -18.55
N TRP A 122 2.16 -0.36 -18.79
CA TRP A 122 2.92 -1.16 -17.84
C TRP A 122 3.20 -0.37 -16.56
N THR A 123 3.65 0.88 -16.66
CA THR A 123 3.96 1.75 -15.51
C THR A 123 2.70 2.06 -14.68
N ILE A 124 1.59 2.45 -15.32
CA ILE A 124 0.31 2.73 -14.63
C ILE A 124 -0.22 1.47 -13.92
N SER A 125 -0.17 0.32 -14.58
CA SER A 125 -0.61 -0.95 -13.97
C SER A 125 0.21 -1.28 -12.72
N ASN A 126 1.52 -1.12 -12.80
CA ASN A 126 2.42 -1.38 -11.68
C ASN A 126 2.27 -0.35 -10.56
N LYS A 127 2.03 0.92 -10.87
CA LYS A 127 1.69 1.97 -9.88
C LYS A 127 0.47 1.58 -9.06
N ASN A 128 -0.61 1.20 -9.75
CA ASN A 128 -1.86 0.80 -9.10
C ASN A 128 -1.67 -0.44 -8.23
N LEU A 129 -0.90 -1.43 -8.71
CA LEU A 129 -0.60 -2.63 -7.94
C LEU A 129 0.24 -2.33 -6.70
N TYR A 130 1.24 -1.46 -6.83
CA TYR A 130 2.12 -1.02 -5.74
C TYR A 130 1.31 -0.42 -4.59
N TYR A 131 0.53 0.63 -4.87
CA TYR A 131 -0.31 1.27 -3.86
C TYR A 131 -1.34 0.31 -3.25
N LYS A 132 -1.94 -0.55 -4.07
CA LYS A 132 -2.91 -1.54 -3.59
C LYS A 132 -2.30 -2.50 -2.57
N ILE A 133 -1.08 -3.00 -2.81
CA ILE A 133 -0.40 -3.92 -1.88
C ILE A 133 -0.08 -3.21 -0.57
N ILE A 134 0.48 -2.01 -0.65
CA ILE A 134 0.86 -1.22 0.53
C ILE A 134 -0.35 -0.90 1.39
N MET A 135 -1.40 -0.34 0.78
CA MET A 135 -2.61 0.03 1.50
C MET A 135 -3.31 -1.18 2.10
N LYS A 136 -3.24 -2.34 1.45
CA LYS A 136 -3.77 -3.59 2.00
C LYS A 136 -3.06 -3.99 3.29
N GLU A 137 -1.73 -3.96 3.34
CA GLU A 137 -0.98 -4.31 4.55
C GLU A 137 -1.17 -3.26 5.65
N TRP A 138 -1.22 -1.97 5.28
CA TRP A 138 -1.57 -0.90 6.21
C TRP A 138 -2.95 -1.11 6.83
N PHE A 139 -4.00 -1.39 6.04
CA PHE A 139 -5.33 -1.62 6.57
C PHE A 139 -5.39 -2.86 7.47
N LYS A 140 -4.66 -3.92 7.13
CA LYS A 140 -4.55 -5.12 7.98
C LYS A 140 -3.94 -4.78 9.34
N TRP A 141 -2.83 -4.03 9.36
CA TRP A 141 -2.18 -3.60 10.60
C TRP A 141 -3.07 -2.64 11.40
N LYS A 142 -3.61 -1.59 10.77
CA LYS A 142 -4.51 -0.60 11.37
C LYS A 142 -5.72 -1.27 12.02
N ASN A 143 -6.39 -2.16 11.31
CA ASN A 143 -7.58 -2.86 11.81
C ASN A 143 -7.25 -3.77 12.99
N LYS A 144 -6.07 -4.41 12.99
CA LYS A 144 -5.58 -5.18 14.15
C LYS A 144 -5.41 -4.27 15.37
N LYS A 145 -4.82 -3.09 15.20
CA LYS A 145 -4.60 -2.14 16.30
C LYS A 145 -5.91 -1.56 16.86
N ILE A 146 -6.84 -1.18 16.00
CA ILE A 146 -8.20 -0.77 16.42
C ILE A 146 -8.89 -1.89 17.20
N LYS A 147 -8.78 -3.13 16.74
CA LYS A 147 -9.36 -4.28 17.43
C LYS A 147 -8.72 -4.55 18.80
N GLN A 148 -7.42 -4.34 18.95
CA GLN A 148 -6.71 -4.44 20.23
C GLN A 148 -7.20 -3.36 21.21
N TRP A 149 -7.30 -2.11 20.76
CA TRP A 149 -7.83 -1.00 21.56
C TRP A 149 -9.27 -1.26 22.04
N LEU A 150 -10.14 -1.71 21.13
CA LEU A 150 -11.51 -2.10 21.46
C LEU A 150 -11.55 -3.24 22.48
N LYS A 151 -10.62 -4.19 22.40
CA LYS A 151 -10.57 -5.36 23.30
C LYS A 151 -10.22 -4.93 24.72
N ARG A 152 -9.26 -4.02 24.87
CA ARG A 152 -8.87 -3.44 26.17
C ARG A 152 -10.06 -2.74 26.82
N ASN A 153 -10.67 -1.78 26.12
CA ASN A 153 -11.82 -1.04 26.64
C ASN A 153 -13.03 -1.95 26.94
N TRP A 154 -13.29 -2.93 26.08
CA TRP A 154 -14.36 -3.90 26.31
C TRP A 154 -14.10 -4.74 27.57
N LEU A 155 -12.88 -5.21 27.77
CA LEU A 155 -12.52 -6.00 28.95
C LEU A 155 -12.71 -5.18 30.24
N HIS A 156 -12.26 -3.92 30.24
CA HIS A 156 -12.38 -3.02 31.40
C HIS A 156 -13.83 -2.74 31.79
N HIS A 157 -14.71 -2.56 30.81
CA HIS A 157 -16.10 -2.17 31.10
C HIS A 157 -17.10 -3.34 31.17
N GLU A 158 -16.82 -4.46 30.52
CA GLU A 158 -17.72 -5.61 30.47
C GLU A 158 -17.21 -6.80 31.29
N GLY A 159 -15.96 -6.74 31.79
CA GLY A 159 -15.33 -7.77 32.63
C GLY A 159 -15.02 -9.09 31.91
N ARG A 160 -15.40 -9.24 30.65
CA ARG A 160 -15.16 -10.43 29.83
C ARG A 160 -15.13 -10.10 28.34
N ILE A 161 -14.36 -10.88 27.59
CA ILE A 161 -14.31 -10.82 26.13
C ILE A 161 -15.33 -11.82 25.55
N LEU A 162 -15.94 -11.47 24.41
CA LEU A 162 -16.83 -12.39 23.67
C LEU A 162 -16.04 -13.59 23.14
N GLU A 163 -16.60 -14.81 23.24
CA GLU A 163 -15.92 -16.06 22.83
C GLU A 163 -15.41 -16.03 21.38
N ASN A 164 -16.09 -15.33 20.48
CA ASN A 164 -15.73 -15.23 19.06
C ASN A 164 -14.96 -13.94 18.70
N TRP A 165 -14.44 -13.20 19.67
CA TRP A 165 -13.79 -11.89 19.46
C TRP A 165 -12.76 -11.93 18.34
N GLU A 166 -11.85 -12.89 18.36
CA GLU A 166 -10.76 -12.97 17.38
C GLU A 166 -11.25 -13.23 15.96
N ARG A 167 -12.42 -13.86 15.78
CA ARG A 167 -13.02 -14.14 14.46
C ARG A 167 -13.84 -12.97 13.92
N LEU A 168 -14.30 -12.06 14.77
CA LEU A 168 -15.14 -10.94 14.33
C LEU A 168 -14.30 -9.87 13.60
N PRO A 169 -14.81 -9.32 12.49
CA PRO A 169 -14.17 -8.17 11.85
C PRO A 169 -14.26 -6.96 12.78
N TYR A 170 -13.24 -6.08 12.73
CA TYR A 170 -13.19 -4.92 13.61
C TYR A 170 -14.43 -4.02 13.48
N THR A 171 -15.00 -3.89 12.27
CA THR A 171 -16.21 -3.11 12.00
C THR A 171 -17.41 -3.60 12.81
N LYS A 172 -17.56 -4.93 12.94
CA LYS A 172 -18.65 -5.52 13.73
C LYS A 172 -18.43 -5.31 15.22
N ILE A 173 -17.18 -5.39 15.69
CA ILE A 173 -16.81 -5.13 17.09
C ILE A 173 -17.06 -3.65 17.42
N LEU A 174 -16.67 -2.75 16.53
CA LEU A 174 -16.90 -1.31 16.68
C LEU A 174 -18.39 -1.02 16.78
N ALA A 175 -19.20 -1.54 15.85
CA ALA A 175 -20.65 -1.34 15.86
C ALA A 175 -21.35 -1.92 17.12
N MET A 176 -20.77 -2.95 17.75
CA MET A 176 -21.24 -3.46 19.04
C MET A 176 -20.85 -2.51 20.18
N SER A 177 -19.63 -1.98 20.15
CA SER A 177 -19.09 -1.07 21.14
C SER A 177 -19.83 0.26 21.13
N GLU A 178 -20.14 0.80 19.95
CA GLU A 178 -20.93 2.04 19.77
C GLU A 178 -22.33 1.99 20.40
N LYS A 179 -22.88 0.80 20.65
CA LYS A 179 -24.17 0.62 21.34
C LYS A 179 -24.03 0.59 22.87
N LYS A 180 -22.81 0.58 23.39
CA LYS A 180 -22.55 0.54 24.82
C LYS A 180 -22.50 1.94 25.41
N PRO A 181 -23.12 2.18 26.59
CA PRO A 181 -23.08 3.48 27.24
C PRO A 181 -21.66 3.99 27.50
N TRP A 182 -20.75 3.11 27.93
CA TRP A 182 -19.36 3.49 28.22
C TRP A 182 -18.60 3.99 26.98
N PHE A 183 -18.94 3.53 25.77
CA PHE A 183 -18.19 3.90 24.57
C PHE A 183 -18.39 5.36 24.16
N ASN A 184 -19.59 5.91 24.40
CA ASN A 184 -19.96 7.27 23.98
C ASN A 184 -20.09 8.26 25.13
N SER A 185 -20.04 7.80 26.38
CA SER A 185 -20.25 8.67 27.56
C SER A 185 -19.06 8.70 28.51
N ASN A 186 -18.10 7.78 28.37
CA ASN A 186 -16.89 7.82 29.17
C ASN A 186 -15.86 8.78 28.53
N ALA A 187 -15.50 9.84 29.26
CA ALA A 187 -14.57 10.86 28.78
C ALA A 187 -13.17 10.31 28.44
N GLN A 188 -12.69 9.32 29.19
CA GLN A 188 -11.41 8.67 28.93
C GLN A 188 -11.45 7.89 27.62
N VAL A 189 -12.48 7.05 27.42
CA VAL A 189 -12.64 6.26 26.17
C VAL A 189 -12.72 7.17 24.95
N ILE A 190 -13.43 8.31 25.07
CA ILE A 190 -13.51 9.33 24.02
C ILE A 190 -12.14 9.94 23.74
N ASN A 191 -11.42 10.37 24.78
CA ASN A 191 -10.09 10.98 24.62
C ASN A 191 -9.08 10.01 23.99
N GLU A 192 -9.06 8.75 24.45
CA GLU A 192 -8.22 7.71 23.86
C GLU A 192 -8.55 7.47 22.39
N ARG A 193 -9.84 7.31 22.07
CA ARG A 193 -10.30 7.11 20.70
C ARG A 193 -9.84 8.23 19.80
N ASP A 194 -10.09 9.47 20.21
CA ASP A 194 -9.81 10.65 19.40
C ASP A 194 -8.29 10.82 19.22
N TYR A 195 -7.51 10.66 20.29
CA TYR A 195 -6.04 10.65 20.21
C TYR A 195 -5.54 9.56 19.27
N PHE A 196 -6.03 8.33 19.42
CA PHE A 196 -5.56 7.19 18.66
C PHE A 196 -5.90 7.29 17.17
N LEU A 197 -7.11 7.73 16.85
CA LEU A 197 -7.53 7.91 15.46
C LEU A 197 -6.77 9.06 14.79
N ILE A 198 -6.49 10.15 15.51
CA ILE A 198 -5.59 11.21 15.03
C ILE A 198 -4.19 10.66 14.78
N TRP A 199 -3.66 9.86 15.71
CA TRP A 199 -2.35 9.24 15.57
C TRP A 199 -2.30 8.30 14.35
N ILE A 200 -3.29 7.42 14.17
CA ILE A 200 -3.42 6.53 13.01
C ILE A 200 -3.43 7.36 11.72
N LYS A 201 -4.22 8.43 11.68
CA LYS A 201 -4.33 9.29 10.51
C LYS A 201 -3.00 9.92 10.15
N LYS A 202 -2.27 10.46 11.13
CA LYS A 202 -0.91 10.98 10.91
C LYS A 202 0.05 9.94 10.32
N LYS A 203 -0.05 8.68 10.76
CA LYS A 203 0.76 7.59 10.21
C LYS A 203 0.34 7.17 8.80
N GLU A 204 -0.96 7.19 8.51
CA GLU A 204 -1.50 6.94 7.17
C GLU A 204 -1.04 8.05 6.19
N ASP A 205 -1.16 9.31 6.58
CA ASP A 205 -0.73 10.46 5.78
C ASP A 205 0.78 10.42 5.52
N PHE A 206 1.58 10.10 6.55
CA PHE A 206 3.02 9.89 6.41
C PHE A 206 3.33 8.80 5.38
N LEU A 207 2.69 7.64 5.49
CA LEU A 207 2.89 6.53 4.56
C LEU A 207 2.51 6.95 3.13
N VAL A 208 1.33 7.53 2.93
CA VAL A 208 0.86 7.96 1.59
C VAL A 208 1.83 8.94 0.94
N ASN A 209 2.37 9.89 1.69
CA ASN A 209 3.33 10.87 1.17
C ASN A 209 4.68 10.21 0.86
N GLU A 210 5.22 9.41 1.77
CA GLU A 210 6.50 8.71 1.55
C GLU A 210 6.43 7.80 0.32
N GLU A 211 5.31 7.08 0.14
CA GLU A 211 5.13 6.21 -1.02
C GLU A 211 4.95 6.96 -2.34
N ARG A 212 4.33 8.13 -2.28
CA ARG A 212 4.23 9.03 -3.43
C ARG A 212 5.61 9.45 -3.90
N ASP A 213 6.41 9.98 -3.00
CA ASP A 213 7.75 10.50 -3.32
C ASP A 213 8.65 9.38 -3.85
N LYS A 214 8.61 8.19 -3.25
CA LYS A 214 9.38 7.02 -3.71
C LYS A 214 8.97 6.59 -5.11
N TRP A 215 7.67 6.50 -5.38
CA TRP A 215 7.17 6.12 -6.69
C TRP A 215 7.56 7.15 -7.76
N GLU A 216 7.35 8.44 -7.48
CA GLU A 216 7.64 9.53 -8.43
C GLU A 216 9.13 9.57 -8.78
N ASN A 217 10.01 9.38 -7.80
CA ASN A 217 11.45 9.28 -8.03
C ASN A 217 11.81 8.08 -8.91
N TRP A 218 11.27 6.89 -8.60
CA TRP A 218 11.52 5.70 -9.41
C TRP A 218 10.99 5.87 -10.85
N GLU A 219 9.75 6.34 -10.99
CA GLU A 219 9.09 6.59 -12.28
C GLU A 219 9.89 7.57 -13.14
N TYR A 220 10.41 8.65 -12.56
CA TYR A 220 11.28 9.60 -13.26
C TYR A 220 12.51 8.93 -13.88
N TYR A 221 13.29 8.20 -13.08
CA TYR A 221 14.51 7.55 -13.58
C TYR A 221 14.23 6.44 -14.58
N LYS A 222 13.13 5.68 -14.40
CA LYS A 222 12.76 4.64 -15.35
C LYS A 222 12.26 5.23 -16.68
N ASN A 223 11.53 6.34 -16.64
CA ASN A 223 11.10 7.03 -17.85
C ASN A 223 12.30 7.55 -18.65
N ASP A 224 13.28 8.16 -17.99
CA ASP A 224 14.50 8.64 -18.64
C ASP A 224 15.30 7.49 -19.30
N PHE A 225 15.48 6.40 -18.56
CA PHE A 225 16.11 5.18 -19.08
C PHE A 225 15.35 4.62 -20.30
N PHE A 226 14.03 4.50 -20.19
CA PHE A 226 13.20 3.95 -21.26
C PHE A 226 13.23 4.81 -22.52
N GLN A 227 13.18 6.14 -22.39
CA GLN A 227 13.26 7.06 -23.52
C GLN A 227 14.62 6.95 -24.23
N THR A 228 15.70 6.93 -23.46
CA THR A 228 17.07 6.77 -23.99
C THR A 228 17.24 5.43 -24.73
N TRP A 229 16.73 4.35 -24.13
CA TRP A 229 16.72 3.03 -24.76
C TRP A 229 15.89 3.06 -26.05
N MET A 230 14.67 3.61 -26.02
CA MET A 230 13.76 3.63 -27.17
C MET A 230 14.36 4.40 -28.35
N ASP A 231 14.94 5.58 -28.12
CA ASP A 231 15.55 6.36 -29.20
C ASP A 231 16.74 5.60 -29.85
N SER A 232 17.52 4.89 -29.03
CA SER A 232 18.61 4.02 -29.49
C SER A 232 18.07 2.84 -30.31
N PHE A 233 17.01 2.19 -29.79
CA PHE A 233 16.36 1.05 -30.43
C PHE A 233 15.75 1.43 -31.79
N LEU A 234 14.99 2.52 -31.85
CA LEU A 234 14.36 2.99 -33.09
C LEU A 234 15.40 3.38 -34.15
N SER A 235 16.50 3.99 -33.73
CA SER A 235 17.63 4.30 -34.62
C SER A 235 18.28 3.02 -35.18
N HIS A 236 18.49 2.02 -34.33
CA HIS A 236 19.01 0.72 -34.75
C HIS A 236 18.06 0.01 -35.73
N TRP A 237 16.78 -0.01 -35.40
CA TRP A 237 15.73 -0.62 -36.22
C TRP A 237 15.63 0.04 -37.61
N LEU A 238 15.71 1.37 -37.68
CA LEU A 238 15.74 2.10 -38.95
C LEU A 238 16.94 1.73 -39.83
N ASN A 239 18.11 1.54 -39.22
CA ASN A 239 19.31 1.12 -39.94
C ASN A 239 19.21 -0.30 -40.48
N ILE A 240 18.49 -1.21 -39.81
CA ILE A 240 18.14 -2.52 -40.36
C ILE A 240 17.23 -2.34 -41.57
N LYS A 241 16.12 -1.59 -41.45
CA LYS A 241 15.20 -1.39 -42.57
C LYS A 241 15.81 -0.72 -43.78
N LYS A 242 16.73 0.21 -43.59
CA LYS A 242 17.50 0.80 -44.69
C LYS A 242 18.27 -0.26 -45.49
N ARG A 243 18.90 -1.22 -44.80
CA ARG A 243 19.65 -2.31 -45.42
C ARG A 243 18.71 -3.28 -46.15
N ASP A 244 17.60 -3.67 -45.52
CA ASP A 244 16.61 -4.57 -46.13
C ASP A 244 16.11 -4.03 -47.49
N ILE A 245 15.76 -2.75 -47.54
CA ILE A 245 15.27 -2.09 -48.78
C ILE A 245 16.36 -2.08 -49.85
N LEU A 246 17.61 -1.74 -49.50
CA LEU A 246 18.73 -1.72 -50.45
C LEU A 246 19.03 -3.11 -51.04
N HIS A 247 18.95 -4.16 -50.21
CA HIS A 247 19.15 -5.54 -50.67
C HIS A 247 18.00 -6.06 -51.54
N SER A 248 16.76 -5.61 -51.32
CA SER A 248 15.61 -6.01 -52.14
C SER A 248 15.55 -5.36 -53.53
N GLN A 249 16.37 -4.33 -53.77
CA GLN A 249 16.42 -3.56 -55.03
C GLN A 249 17.63 -3.94 -55.92
N SER A 250 18.50 -4.85 -55.48
CA SER A 250 19.69 -5.34 -56.20
C SER A 250 19.45 -6.73 -56.78
#